data_AF-A0A284R0L5-F1
#
_entry.id   AF-A0A284R0L5-F1
#
_cell.length_a   1.000
_cell.length_b   1.000
_cell.length_c   1.000
_cell.angle_alpha   90.00
_cell.angle_beta   90.00
_cell.angle_gamma   90.00
#
_symmetry.space_group_name_H-M   'P 1'
#
loop_
_entity.id
_entity.type
_entity.pdbx_description
1 polymer ?
#
loop_
_entity_poly.entity_id
_entity_poly.type
_entity_poly.pdbx_seq_one_letter_code
_entity_poly.pdbx_strand_id
1 'polypeptide(L)'
;MSFSEHRVIPPPPQKQGEQSTTFLPPPIDGSFTVQQMYDWHLQHSPNHRIFVYAREDGSLRNICWAEAVAAAYTCARLMNNRIPLKRKPPVVAILSMSDAITYTTTIMGLQRANYVVFPFPHVILRLLLHAFFTRWK
;
A
#
# COMPACT_ATOMS: atom_id res chain seq x y z
N MET A 1 33.38 3.62 19.88
CA MET A 1 32.81 3.77 18.52
C MET A 1 31.84 4.94 18.58
N SER A 2 32.23 6.07 17.98
CA SER A 2 31.44 7.30 17.99
C SER A 2 30.35 7.18 16.92
N PHE A 3 29.08 7.31 17.31
CA PHE A 3 28.00 7.42 16.35
C PHE A 3 28.15 8.75 15.62
N SER A 4 28.24 8.68 14.28
CA SER A 4 28.30 9.82 13.38
C SER A 4 27.32 10.92 13.80
N GLU A 5 27.79 12.16 13.89
CA GLU A 5 26.96 13.36 14.01
C GLU A 5 26.12 13.52 12.72
N HIS A 6 25.06 12.71 12.60
CA HIS A 6 24.05 12.94 11.59
C HIS A 6 23.43 14.29 11.92
N ARG A 7 23.70 15.29 11.06
CA ARG A 7 23.01 16.59 11.05
C ARG A 7 21.53 16.32 11.28
N VAL A 8 21.02 16.70 12.45
CA VAL A 8 19.61 16.59 12.81
C VAL A 8 18.88 17.53 11.85
N ILE A 9 18.30 16.98 10.79
CA ILE A 9 17.38 17.73 9.95
C ILE A 9 16.23 18.12 10.89
N PRO A 10 15.93 19.42 11.04
CA PRO A 10 14.82 19.83 11.88
C PRO A 10 13.54 19.15 11.37
N PRO A 11 12.61 18.76 12.26
CA PRO A 11 11.38 18.11 11.84
C PRO A 11 10.68 19.01 10.80
N PRO A 12 10.24 18.44 9.66
CA PRO A 12 9.60 19.23 8.64
C PRO A 12 8.34 19.90 9.23
N PRO A 13 8.01 21.13 8.82
CA PRO A 13 6.82 21.80 9.31
C PRO A 13 5.57 20.97 8.97
N GLN A 14 4.71 20.73 9.96
CA GLN A 14 3.49 19.93 9.81
C GLN A 14 2.37 20.73 9.13
N LYS A 15 2.64 21.23 7.91
CA LYS A 15 1.70 21.99 7.07
C LYS A 15 1.04 21.15 5.98
N GLN A 16 1.23 19.83 6.02
CA GLN A 16 0.64 18.91 5.04
C GLN A 16 -0.88 18.93 5.16
N GLY A 17 -1.54 19.34 4.08
CA GLY A 17 -3.00 19.42 4.03
C GLY A 17 -3.60 20.52 4.90
N GLU A 18 -2.85 21.59 5.22
CA GLU A 18 -3.33 22.73 6.05
C GLU A 18 -4.64 23.35 5.54
N GLN A 19 -4.87 23.33 4.22
CA GLN A 19 -6.09 23.84 3.58
C GLN A 19 -7.12 22.74 3.26
N SER A 20 -6.86 21.50 3.64
CA SER A 20 -7.76 20.38 3.39
C SER A 20 -8.77 20.25 4.51
N THR A 21 -10.06 20.20 4.16
CA THR A 21 -11.16 19.97 5.12
C THR A 21 -11.38 18.49 5.43
N THR A 22 -10.72 17.60 4.71
CA THR A 22 -10.95 16.14 4.80
C THR A 22 -9.72 15.36 5.25
N PHE A 23 -8.53 15.98 5.22
CA PHE A 23 -7.27 15.31 5.51
C PHE A 23 -6.68 15.80 6.83
N LEU A 24 -6.18 14.86 7.62
CA LEU A 24 -5.34 15.11 8.78
C LEU A 24 -4.04 14.30 8.61
N PRO A 25 -2.86 14.95 8.69
CA PRO A 25 -1.59 14.25 8.54
C PRO A 25 -1.37 13.26 9.69
N PRO A 26 -0.89 12.02 9.42
CA PRO A 26 -0.47 11.11 10.46
C PRO A 26 0.84 11.58 11.11
N PRO A 27 1.21 11.06 12.30
CA PRO A 27 2.54 11.23 12.85
C PRO A 27 3.62 10.73 11.88
N ILE A 28 4.63 11.57 11.60
CA ILE A 28 5.77 11.27 10.72
C ILE A 28 7.11 11.19 11.48
N ASP A 29 7.04 11.19 12.81
CA ASP A 29 8.16 11.09 13.74
C ASP A 29 8.73 9.65 13.86
N GLY A 30 8.22 8.72 13.06
CA GLY A 30 8.59 7.30 13.10
C GLY A 30 7.85 6.50 14.17
N SER A 31 6.91 7.10 14.91
CA SER A 31 6.07 6.37 15.89
C SER A 31 5.11 5.37 15.22
N PHE A 32 4.74 5.60 13.96
CA PHE A 32 3.79 4.79 13.21
C PHE A 32 4.45 3.97 12.12
N THR A 33 4.08 2.70 12.02
CA THR A 33 4.26 1.90 10.82
C THR A 33 3.33 2.38 9.70
N VAL A 34 3.65 2.04 8.46
CA VAL A 34 2.81 2.38 7.28
C VAL A 34 1.38 1.86 7.45
N GLN A 35 1.20 0.67 8.02
CA GLN A 35 -0.10 0.09 8.31
C GLN A 35 -0.87 0.89 9.36
N GLN A 36 -0.19 1.37 10.41
CA GLN A 36 -0.80 2.26 11.40
C GLN A 36 -1.18 3.62 10.80
N MET A 37 -0.46 4.11 9.79
CA MET A 37 -0.87 5.32 9.04
C MET A 37 -2.18 5.09 8.26
N TYR A 38 -2.41 3.88 7.72
CA TYR A 38 -3.70 3.56 7.08
C TYR A 38 -4.83 3.55 8.09
N ASP A 39 -4.62 2.93 9.25
CA ASP A 39 -5.62 2.88 10.33
C ASP A 39 -5.88 4.29 10.90
N TRP A 40 -4.88 5.17 10.92
CA TRP A 40 -5.02 6.59 11.26
C TRP A 40 -5.94 7.31 10.28
N HIS A 41 -5.69 7.18 8.98
CA HIS A 41 -6.50 7.82 7.97
C HIS A 41 -7.93 7.28 7.91
N LEU A 42 -8.13 5.99 8.22
CA LEU A 42 -9.47 5.43 8.38
C LEU A 42 -10.27 6.17 9.46
N GLN A 43 -9.62 6.54 10.57
CA GLN A 43 -10.28 7.21 11.69
C GLN A 43 -10.41 8.73 11.50
N HIS A 44 -9.34 9.38 11.03
CA HIS A 44 -9.22 10.84 11.02
C HIS A 44 -9.47 11.47 9.66
N SER A 45 -9.42 10.69 8.58
CA SER A 45 -9.61 11.18 7.21
C SER A 45 -10.44 10.22 6.34
N PRO A 46 -11.54 9.61 6.86
CA PRO A 46 -12.25 8.54 6.16
C PRO A 46 -12.78 8.98 4.79
N ASN A 47 -13.17 10.24 4.69
CA ASN A 47 -13.74 10.85 3.48
C ASN A 47 -12.70 11.49 2.57
N HIS A 48 -11.41 11.49 2.95
CA HIS A 48 -10.37 12.02 2.09
C HIS A 48 -10.06 11.04 0.97
N ARG A 49 -10.03 11.58 -0.24
CA ARG A 49 -9.84 10.82 -1.47
C ARG A 49 -8.39 10.38 -1.62
N ILE A 50 -8.16 9.10 -1.90
CA ILE A 50 -6.84 8.52 -2.14
C ILE A 50 -6.66 8.01 -3.57
N PHE A 51 -7.72 7.54 -4.22
CA PHE A 51 -7.68 7.16 -5.64
C PHE A 51 -8.77 7.82 -6.45
N VAL A 52 -8.48 8.02 -7.74
CA VAL A 52 -9.41 8.53 -8.76
C VAL A 52 -9.20 7.73 -10.03
N TYR A 53 -10.29 7.31 -10.67
CA TYR A 53 -10.23 6.70 -11.99
C TYR A 53 -11.47 7.09 -12.82
N ALA A 54 -11.32 7.04 -14.13
CA ALA A 54 -12.42 7.24 -15.07
C ALA A 54 -13.18 5.92 -15.27
N ARG A 55 -14.51 5.99 -15.28
CA ARG A 55 -15.40 4.90 -15.65
C ARG A 55 -15.57 4.84 -17.17
N GLU A 56 -16.19 3.76 -17.65
CA GLU A 56 -16.45 3.54 -19.09
C GLU A 56 -17.31 4.65 -19.70
N ASP A 57 -18.21 5.25 -18.93
CA ASP A 57 -19.05 6.39 -19.33
C ASP A 57 -18.32 7.75 -19.28
N GLY A 58 -17.03 7.76 -18.95
CA GLY A 58 -16.21 8.96 -18.80
C GLY A 58 -16.36 9.68 -17.46
N SER A 59 -17.25 9.24 -16.58
CA SER A 59 -17.41 9.83 -15.25
C SER A 59 -16.25 9.47 -14.31
N LEU A 60 -15.90 10.37 -13.38
CA LEU A 60 -14.85 10.12 -12.40
C LEU A 60 -15.39 9.40 -11.17
N ARG A 61 -14.72 8.32 -10.78
CA ARG A 61 -14.95 7.65 -9.49
C ARG A 61 -13.82 7.96 -8.53
N ASN A 62 -14.20 8.45 -7.36
CA ASN A 62 -13.33 8.66 -6.23
C ASN A 62 -13.39 7.45 -5.29
N ILE A 63 -12.24 7.03 -4.77
CA ILE A 63 -12.13 6.08 -3.66
C ILE A 63 -11.49 6.85 -2.51
N CYS A 64 -12.15 6.84 -1.35
CA CYS A 64 -11.66 7.47 -0.13
C CYS A 64 -10.95 6.46 0.78
N TRP A 65 -10.24 6.95 1.78
CA TRP A 65 -9.52 6.10 2.74
C TRP A 65 -10.41 5.04 3.39
N ALA A 66 -11.66 5.37 3.75
CA ALA A 66 -12.57 4.40 4.34
C ALA A 66 -12.81 3.18 3.42
N GLU A 67 -13.04 3.42 2.13
CA GLU A 67 -13.25 2.36 1.12
C GLU A 67 -11.95 1.56 0.89
N ALA A 68 -10.82 2.24 0.72
CA ALA A 68 -9.53 1.60 0.46
C ALA A 68 -9.07 0.71 1.63
N VAL A 69 -9.21 1.18 2.88
CA VAL A 69 -8.80 0.42 4.07
C VAL A 69 -9.76 -0.75 4.33
N ALA A 70 -11.07 -0.57 4.12
CA ALA A 70 -12.03 -1.68 4.21
C ALA A 70 -11.73 -2.79 3.19
N ALA A 71 -11.34 -2.41 1.97
CA ALA A 71 -10.90 -3.36 0.96
C ALA A 71 -9.59 -4.06 1.37
N ALA A 72 -8.62 -3.34 1.93
CA ALA A 72 -7.39 -3.92 2.47
C ALA A 72 -7.66 -4.92 3.61
N TYR A 73 -8.57 -4.61 4.54
CA TYR A 73 -9.00 -5.53 5.59
C TYR A 73 -9.67 -6.79 5.03
N THR A 74 -10.47 -6.64 3.99
CA THR A 74 -11.10 -7.77 3.31
C THR A 74 -10.05 -8.66 2.66
N CYS A 75 -9.07 -8.07 1.97
CA CYS A 75 -7.92 -8.80 1.42
C CYS A 75 -7.15 -9.56 2.52
N ALA A 76 -6.81 -8.89 3.62
CA ALA A 76 -6.13 -9.49 4.77
C ALA A 76 -6.87 -10.72 5.31
N ARG A 77 -8.19 -10.60 5.52
CA ARG A 77 -9.06 -11.70 5.99
C ARG A 77 -9.08 -12.85 4.99
N LEU A 78 -9.21 -12.57 3.69
CA LEU A 78 -9.21 -13.60 2.66
C LEU A 78 -7.89 -14.36 2.60
N MET A 79 -6.75 -13.67 2.74
CA MET A 79 -5.43 -14.30 2.70
C MET A 79 -5.19 -15.16 3.92
N ASN A 80 -5.53 -14.68 5.13
CA ASN A 80 -5.41 -15.46 6.36
C ASN A 80 -6.27 -16.72 6.37
N ASN A 81 -7.41 -16.71 5.69
CA ASN A 81 -8.25 -17.91 5.55
C ASN A 81 -7.70 -18.91 4.52
N ARG A 82 -6.90 -18.46 3.56
CA ARG A 82 -6.38 -19.29 2.47
C ARG A 82 -4.98 -19.84 2.72
N ILE A 83 -4.17 -19.10 3.48
CA ILE A 83 -2.77 -19.44 3.74
C ILE A 83 -2.67 -19.89 5.20
N PRO A 84 -2.25 -21.14 5.48
CA PRO A 84 -2.11 -21.61 6.85
C PRO A 84 -1.08 -20.77 7.60
N LEU A 85 -1.37 -20.44 8.86
CA LEU A 85 -0.43 -19.71 9.72
C LEU A 85 0.91 -20.43 9.78
N LYS A 86 1.97 -19.71 9.39
CA LYS A 86 3.36 -20.17 9.51
C LYS A 86 4.01 -19.50 10.71
N ARG A 87 5.01 -20.16 11.30
CA ARG A 87 5.84 -19.60 12.39
C ARG A 87 6.60 -18.33 12.01
N LYS A 88 6.82 -18.09 10.72
CA LYS A 88 7.48 -16.89 10.18
C LYS A 88 6.57 -16.20 9.17
N PRO A 89 6.60 -14.85 9.08
CA PRO A 89 5.93 -14.09 8.04
C PRO A 89 6.28 -14.66 6.66
N PRO A 90 5.31 -15.15 5.87
CA PRO A 90 5.61 -15.63 4.53
C PRO A 90 5.90 -14.48 3.59
N VAL A 91 6.85 -14.70 2.68
CA VAL A 91 7.12 -13.79 1.56
C VAL A 91 6.14 -14.09 0.44
N VAL A 92 5.41 -13.08 -0.03
CA VAL A 92 4.41 -13.20 -1.09
C VAL A 92 4.81 -12.33 -2.27
N ALA A 93 4.97 -12.99 -3.41
CA ALA A 93 5.11 -12.36 -4.71
C ALA A 93 3.73 -12.07 -5.30
N ILE A 94 3.49 -10.83 -5.76
CA ILE A 94 2.25 -10.49 -6.47
C ILE A 94 2.52 -10.58 -7.97
N LEU A 95 1.97 -11.59 -8.62
CA LEU A 95 2.04 -11.79 -10.07
C LEU A 95 0.68 -11.53 -10.70
N SER A 96 0.36 -10.26 -10.99
CA SER A 96 -0.97 -9.89 -11.50
C SER A 96 -0.89 -8.81 -12.57
N MET A 97 -1.72 -8.94 -13.61
CA MET A 97 -2.06 -7.86 -14.54
C MET A 97 -3.22 -7.04 -13.97
N SER A 98 -3.04 -6.45 -12.79
CA SER A 98 -4.05 -5.61 -12.15
C SER A 98 -3.76 -4.13 -12.38
N ASP A 99 -4.81 -3.32 -12.34
CA ASP A 99 -4.67 -1.87 -12.26
C ASP A 99 -3.93 -1.43 -10.97
N ALA A 100 -3.49 -0.17 -10.96
CA ALA A 100 -2.70 0.38 -9.87
C ALA A 100 -3.46 0.38 -8.53
N ILE A 101 -4.79 0.59 -8.57
CA ILE A 101 -5.63 0.66 -7.37
C ILE A 101 -5.70 -0.71 -6.70
N THR A 102 -6.10 -1.73 -7.45
CA THR A 102 -6.22 -3.12 -6.99
C THR A 102 -4.88 -3.65 -6.52
N TYR A 103 -3.80 -3.35 -7.26
CA TYR A 103 -2.45 -3.74 -6.87
C TYR A 103 -2.05 -3.12 -5.52
N THR A 104 -2.25 -1.82 -5.36
CA THR A 104 -1.92 -1.09 -4.11
C THR A 104 -2.76 -1.59 -2.94
N THR A 105 -4.07 -1.74 -3.09
CA THR A 105 -4.95 -2.25 -2.04
C THR A 105 -4.60 -3.69 -1.64
N THR A 106 -4.15 -4.52 -2.59
CA THR A 106 -3.65 -5.87 -2.29
C THR A 106 -2.37 -5.83 -1.45
N ILE A 107 -1.42 -4.93 -1.78
CA ILE A 107 -0.22 -4.71 -0.97
C ILE A 107 -0.61 -4.28 0.45
N MET A 108 -1.52 -3.31 0.59
CA MET A 108 -2.01 -2.84 1.89
C MET A 108 -2.59 -3.99 2.72
N GLY A 109 -3.41 -4.85 2.10
CA GLY A 109 -4.03 -6.00 2.78
C GLY A 109 -3.03 -7.08 3.20
N LEU A 110 -2.07 -7.42 2.34
CA LEU A 110 -1.00 -8.37 2.66
C LEU A 110 -0.11 -7.85 3.78
N GLN A 111 0.27 -6.58 3.73
CA GLN A 111 1.01 -5.90 4.80
C GLN A 111 0.24 -5.91 6.13
N ARG A 112 -1.08 -5.69 6.10
CA ARG A 112 -1.95 -5.72 7.29
C ARG A 112 -2.04 -7.12 7.90
N ALA A 113 -1.96 -8.15 7.07
CA ALA A 113 -1.96 -9.54 7.50
C ALA A 113 -0.56 -10.10 7.83
N ASN A 114 0.43 -9.21 7.98
CA ASN A 114 1.81 -9.55 8.38
C ASN A 114 2.54 -10.44 7.35
N TYR A 115 2.27 -10.25 6.05
CA TYR A 115 3.05 -10.84 4.96
C TYR A 115 4.16 -9.89 4.53
N VAL A 116 5.31 -10.46 4.14
CA VAL A 116 6.38 -9.69 3.49
C VAL A 116 6.06 -9.63 2.00
N VAL A 117 5.71 -8.45 1.52
CA VAL A 117 5.30 -8.27 0.12
C VAL A 117 6.51 -8.01 -0.75
N PHE A 118 6.68 -8.81 -1.80
CA PHE A 118 7.66 -8.56 -2.86
C PHE A 118 6.92 -8.14 -4.14
N PRO A 119 6.85 -6.82 -4.45
CA PRO A 119 6.12 -6.34 -5.61
C PRO A 119 6.87 -6.65 -6.90
N PHE A 120 6.22 -7.38 -7.82
CA PHE A 120 6.70 -7.53 -9.20
C PHE A 120 5.96 -6.54 -10.11
N PRO A 121 6.56 -5.39 -10.47
CA PRO A 121 5.94 -4.51 -11.44
C PRO A 121 5.80 -5.22 -12.80
N HIS A 122 4.68 -4.96 -13.49
CA HIS A 122 4.30 -5.55 -14.79
C HIS A 122 5.45 -5.57 -15.83
N VAL A 123 6.36 -4.60 -15.79
CA VAL A 123 7.54 -4.50 -16.67
C VAL A 123 8.45 -5.73 -16.56
N ILE A 124 8.63 -6.26 -15.35
CA ILE A 124 9.49 -7.41 -15.09
C ILE A 124 8.78 -8.71 -15.47
N LEU A 125 7.45 -8.79 -15.37
CA LEU A 125 6.69 -9.96 -15.79
C LEU A 125 6.81 -10.23 -17.30
N ARG A 126 6.72 -9.19 -18.13
CA ARG A 126 6.95 -9.33 -19.58
C ARG A 126 8.37 -9.82 -19.89
N LEU A 127 9.38 -9.31 -19.20
CA LEU A 127 10.77 -9.74 -19.38
C LEU A 127 10.99 -11.17 -18.90
N LEU A 128 10.40 -11.58 -17.78
CA LEU A 128 10.51 -12.93 -17.26
C LEU A 128 9.78 -13.94 -18.15
N LEU A 129 8.57 -13.64 -18.62
CA LEU A 129 7.89 -14.48 -19.59
C LEU A 129 8.69 -14.55 -20.89
N HIS A 130 9.17 -13.42 -21.41
CA HIS A 130 9.99 -13.41 -22.61
C HIS A 130 11.29 -14.22 -22.44
N ALA A 131 11.98 -14.11 -21.31
CA ALA A 131 13.18 -14.87 -21.00
C ALA A 131 12.88 -16.37 -20.80
N PHE A 132 11.77 -16.73 -20.17
CA PHE A 132 11.33 -18.13 -20.03
C PHE A 132 10.95 -18.74 -21.38
N PHE A 133 10.31 -17.99 -22.27
CA PHE A 133 9.91 -18.47 -23.60
C PHE A 133 11.04 -18.45 -24.64
N THR A 134 12.06 -17.59 -24.49
CA THR A 134 13.21 -17.53 -25.42
C THR A 134 14.34 -18.48 -25.02
N ARG A 135 14.46 -18.88 -23.75
CA ARG A 135 15.48 -19.81 -23.27
C ARG A 135 15.13 -21.29 -23.46
N TRP A 136 13.96 -21.58 -24.03
CA TRP A 136 13.47 -22.92 -24.40
C TRP A 136 13.15 -23.01 -25.91
N LYS A 137 14.00 -22.39 -26.74
CA LYS A 137 14.13 -22.69 -28.16
C LYS A 137 15.56 -23.09 -28.48
#